data_AF-M1DJV3-F1
#
_entry.id   AF-M1DJV3-F1
#
_cell.length_a   1.000
_cell.length_b   1.000
_cell.length_c   1.000
_cell.angle_alpha   90.00
_cell.angle_beta   90.00
_cell.angle_gamma   90.00
#
_symmetry.space_group_name_H-M   'P 1'
#
loop_
_entity.id
_entity.type
_entity.pdbx_description
1 polymer ?
#
loop_
_entity_poly.entity_id
_entity_poly.type
_entity_poly.pdbx_seq_one_letter_code
_entity_poly.pdbx_strand_id
1 'polypeptide(L)'
;MFQLISATELDDATMFCTMECGKFSYTICPRSEGSPRNPICINCCAGYKGCNYYSANGTFICEGKSDPRKPNTCPKNCDSKIVYSKCPLSEGNRVIENIECTSCCTGYKGCYYFDLDGKFVCEGKRSEPKICTQQCDPKVAYMICPSSGSTKLLTQICVNCCTAKASCKLYGHDGSLLCTGKPKIH
;
A
#
# COMPACT_ATOMS: atom_id res chain seq x y z
N MET A 1 22.92 39.03 5.44
CA MET A 1 23.02 37.61 5.79
C MET A 1 21.68 36.98 5.42
N PHE A 2 21.59 36.39 4.23
CA PHE A 2 20.36 35.75 3.73
C PHE A 2 20.25 34.36 4.38
N GLN A 3 19.20 34.14 5.17
CA GLN A 3 18.88 32.82 5.71
C GLN A 3 18.24 31.98 4.60
N LEU A 4 18.91 30.87 4.28
CA LEU A 4 18.40 29.78 3.46
C LEU A 4 17.26 29.08 4.19
N ILE A 5 16.05 29.10 3.61
CA ILE A 5 14.94 28.28 4.06
C ILE A 5 15.19 26.86 3.53
N SER A 6 15.36 25.90 4.44
CA SER A 6 15.48 24.49 4.10
C SER A 6 14.17 23.99 3.49
N ALA A 7 14.28 23.23 2.41
CA ALA A 7 13.16 22.57 1.75
C ALA A 7 12.48 21.60 2.74
N THR A 8 11.40 22.05 3.34
CA THR A 8 10.45 21.18 4.05
C THR A 8 9.77 20.30 3.02
N GLU A 9 9.78 19.00 3.28
CA GLU A 9 9.12 17.97 2.49
C GLU A 9 7.67 18.39 2.22
N LEU A 10 7.28 18.44 0.94
CA LEU A 10 5.93 18.84 0.54
C LEU A 10 4.97 17.72 0.93
N ASP A 11 4.37 17.86 2.12
CA ASP A 11 3.38 16.94 2.65
C ASP A 11 2.19 16.83 1.68
N ASP A 12 1.69 15.60 1.47
CA ASP A 12 0.58 15.22 0.57
C ASP A 12 -0.76 15.95 0.85
N ALA A 13 -0.82 16.74 1.93
CA ALA A 13 -2.01 17.45 2.40
C ALA A 13 -2.33 18.76 1.64
N THR A 14 -1.46 19.23 0.74
CA THR A 14 -1.64 20.48 -0.02
C THR A 14 -1.48 20.33 -1.53
N MET A 15 -1.50 19.09 -2.05
CA MET A 15 -1.47 18.90 -3.49
C MET A 15 -2.86 19.15 -4.09
N PHE A 16 -3.09 20.39 -4.53
CA PHE A 16 -4.26 20.77 -5.30
C PHE A 16 -4.12 20.24 -6.73
N CYS A 17 -4.88 19.19 -7.05
CA CYS A 17 -5.01 18.70 -8.41
C CYS A 17 -6.03 19.55 -9.18
N THR A 18 -5.74 19.81 -10.45
CA THR A 18 -6.69 20.41 -11.38
C THR A 18 -7.83 19.43 -11.67
N MET A 19 -9.02 19.96 -12.01
CA MET A 19 -10.19 19.17 -12.40
C MET A 19 -10.07 18.70 -13.86
N GLU A 20 -8.93 18.12 -14.22
CA GLU A 20 -8.66 17.58 -15.55
C GLU A 20 -8.86 16.07 -15.55
N CYS A 21 -9.56 15.54 -16.56
CA CYS A 21 -9.64 14.11 -16.80
C CYS A 21 -8.50 13.68 -17.73
N GLY A 22 -7.65 12.77 -17.26
CA GLY A 22 -6.68 12.09 -18.10
C GLY A 22 -7.39 11.10 -19.03
N LYS A 23 -6.87 10.96 -20.26
CA LYS A 23 -7.34 9.95 -21.22
C LYS A 23 -6.48 8.70 -21.07
N PHE A 24 -6.89 7.82 -20.17
CA PHE A 24 -6.20 6.56 -19.89
C PHE A 24 -7.05 5.37 -20.32
N SER A 25 -6.37 4.31 -20.79
CA SER A 25 -7.00 3.05 -21.19
C SER A 25 -7.10 2.09 -20.00
N TYR A 26 -5.95 1.84 -19.36
CA TYR A 26 -5.84 0.95 -18.22
C TYR A 26 -4.72 1.40 -17.28
N THR A 27 -4.82 0.92 -16.04
CA THR A 27 -3.86 1.20 -14.98
C THR A 27 -3.35 -0.10 -14.41
N ILE A 28 -2.05 -0.14 -14.12
CA ILE A 28 -1.40 -1.23 -13.40
C ILE A 28 -1.05 -0.73 -11.99
N CYS A 29 -1.54 -1.42 -10.97
CA CYS A 29 -1.18 -1.21 -9.57
C CYS A 29 -0.61 -2.52 -9.02
N PRO A 30 0.69 -2.65 -8.76
CA PRO A 30 1.23 -3.84 -8.10
C PRO A 30 0.64 -4.02 -6.70
N ARG A 31 -0.18 -5.06 -6.52
CA ARG A 31 -0.89 -5.38 -5.27
C ARG A 31 -0.44 -6.71 -4.69
N SER A 32 -0.56 -6.82 -3.37
CA SER A 32 -0.44 -8.10 -2.66
C SER A 32 -1.62 -8.97 -3.07
N GLU A 33 -1.35 -10.17 -3.58
CA GLU A 33 -2.35 -11.09 -4.09
C GLU A 33 -2.11 -12.50 -3.56
N GLY A 34 -3.18 -13.28 -3.45
CA GLY A 34 -3.11 -14.68 -3.05
C GLY A 34 -3.01 -14.91 -1.55
N SER A 35 -3.14 -16.18 -1.19
CA SER A 35 -2.98 -16.68 0.17
C SER A 35 -2.60 -18.15 0.15
N PRO A 36 -2.14 -18.74 1.26
CA PRO A 36 -1.89 -20.18 1.34
C PRO A 36 -3.08 -21.07 0.94
N ARG A 37 -4.32 -20.58 1.07
CA ARG A 37 -5.54 -21.31 0.69
C ARG A 37 -6.01 -21.03 -0.74
N ASN A 38 -5.57 -19.92 -1.34
CA ASN A 38 -5.94 -19.50 -2.68
C ASN A 38 -4.69 -18.97 -3.41
N PRO A 39 -3.88 -19.87 -4.01
CA PRO A 39 -2.61 -19.49 -4.61
C PRO A 39 -2.79 -18.67 -5.89
N ILE A 40 -1.86 -17.75 -6.16
CA ILE A 40 -1.81 -17.00 -7.42
C ILE A 40 -1.01 -17.74 -8.50
N CYS A 41 -1.44 -17.62 -9.74
CA CYS A 41 -0.63 -18.04 -10.90
C CYS A 41 0.29 -16.91 -11.33
N ILE A 42 1.57 -16.99 -10.97
CA ILE A 42 2.59 -16.04 -11.42
C ILE A 42 3.97 -16.70 -11.45
N ASN A 43 4.92 -16.05 -12.09
CA ASN A 43 6.34 -16.39 -12.04
C ASN A 43 7.17 -15.14 -11.76
N CYS A 44 8.44 -15.30 -11.37
CA CYS A 44 9.30 -14.16 -11.03
C CYS A 44 9.54 -13.18 -12.20
N CYS A 45 9.40 -13.63 -13.46
CA CYS A 45 9.54 -12.76 -14.63
C CYS A 45 8.39 -11.76 -14.71
N ALA A 46 7.15 -12.25 -14.57
CA ALA A 46 5.92 -11.47 -14.65
C ALA A 46 5.57 -10.75 -13.33
N GLY A 47 6.17 -11.17 -12.22
CA GLY A 47 6.05 -10.48 -10.94
C GLY A 47 6.62 -9.08 -11.00
N TYR A 48 6.02 -8.12 -10.30
CA TYR A 48 6.46 -6.73 -10.36
C TYR A 48 7.63 -6.44 -9.42
N LYS A 49 8.55 -5.57 -9.87
CA LYS A 49 9.59 -5.00 -9.01
C LYS A 49 8.99 -4.31 -7.78
N GLY A 50 9.63 -4.43 -6.63
CA GLY A 50 9.10 -3.97 -5.34
C GLY A 50 8.06 -4.90 -4.70
N CYS A 51 7.67 -5.98 -5.38
CA CYS A 51 6.83 -7.04 -4.80
C CYS A 51 7.64 -8.30 -4.52
N ASN A 52 7.44 -8.87 -3.34
CA ASN A 52 8.06 -10.11 -2.90
C ASN A 52 7.07 -11.27 -3.03
N TYR A 53 7.55 -12.41 -3.53
CA TYR A 53 6.75 -13.61 -3.78
C TYR A 53 7.18 -14.74 -2.85
N TYR A 54 6.20 -15.46 -2.31
CA TYR A 54 6.38 -16.43 -1.23
C TYR A 54 5.65 -17.73 -1.54
N SER A 55 6.14 -18.82 -0.95
CA SER A 55 5.48 -20.12 -0.95
C SER A 55 4.44 -20.24 0.18
N ALA A 56 3.68 -21.35 0.21
CA ALA A 56 2.59 -21.56 1.16
C ALA A 56 3.00 -21.50 2.64
N ASN A 57 4.24 -21.88 2.96
CA ASN A 57 4.79 -21.85 4.32
C ASN A 57 5.42 -20.48 4.68
N GLY A 58 5.41 -19.52 3.75
CA GLY A 58 6.00 -18.20 3.92
C GLY A 58 7.48 -18.08 3.58
N THR A 59 8.12 -19.10 2.99
CA THR A 59 9.49 -18.97 2.47
C THR A 59 9.52 -18.03 1.27
N PHE A 60 10.42 -17.03 1.31
CA PHE A 60 10.68 -16.09 0.23
C PHE A 60 11.25 -16.82 -1.00
N ILE A 61 10.69 -16.55 -2.17
CA ILE A 61 11.09 -17.17 -3.44
C ILE A 61 11.86 -16.18 -4.31
N CYS A 62 11.29 -15.00 -4.56
CA CYS A 62 11.92 -13.96 -5.37
C CYS A 62 11.25 -12.61 -5.20
N GLU A 63 11.99 -11.55 -5.56
CA GLU A 63 11.41 -10.26 -5.93
C GLU A 63 11.04 -10.31 -7.42
N GLY A 64 9.90 -9.70 -7.78
CA GLY A 64 9.46 -9.62 -9.16
C GLY A 64 10.42 -8.84 -10.06
N LYS A 65 10.51 -9.22 -11.34
CA LYS A 65 11.44 -8.63 -12.32
C LYS A 65 10.78 -7.68 -13.31
N SER A 66 9.45 -7.71 -13.44
CA SER A 66 8.69 -6.88 -14.36
C SER A 66 8.62 -5.45 -13.85
N ASP A 67 9.08 -4.50 -14.67
CA ASP A 67 8.84 -3.09 -14.41
C ASP A 67 7.37 -2.78 -14.70
N PRO A 68 6.59 -2.23 -13.75
CA PRO A 68 5.20 -1.87 -14.01
C PRO A 68 5.03 -0.84 -15.14
N ARG A 69 6.02 0.03 -15.37
CA ARG A 69 6.00 1.05 -16.44
C ARG A 69 6.25 0.45 -17.83
N LYS A 70 6.91 -0.70 -17.87
CA LYS A 70 7.20 -1.43 -19.10
C LYS A 70 7.20 -2.94 -18.78
N PRO A 71 6.02 -3.57 -18.73
CA PRO A 71 5.92 -4.97 -18.34
C PRO A 71 6.75 -5.88 -19.23
N ASN A 72 7.40 -6.87 -18.63
CA ASN A 72 8.17 -7.85 -19.37
C ASN A 72 7.24 -8.79 -20.15
N THR A 73 7.67 -9.18 -21.36
CA THR A 73 7.06 -10.31 -22.07
C THR A 73 7.56 -11.60 -21.45
N CYS A 74 6.74 -12.22 -20.61
CA CYS A 74 7.07 -13.46 -19.91
C CYS A 74 6.18 -14.61 -20.40
N PRO A 75 6.65 -15.87 -20.28
CA PRO A 75 5.79 -17.02 -20.48
C PRO A 75 4.63 -17.00 -19.47
N LYS A 76 3.44 -17.44 -19.90
CA LYS A 76 2.24 -17.51 -19.06
C LYS A 76 2.21 -18.74 -18.13
N ASN A 77 3.38 -19.21 -17.71
CA ASN A 77 3.50 -20.35 -16.80
C ASN A 77 3.38 -19.89 -15.34
N CYS A 78 2.70 -20.69 -14.52
CA CYS A 78 2.65 -20.50 -13.07
C CYS A 78 3.87 -21.19 -12.44
N ASP A 79 4.62 -20.48 -11.60
CA ASP A 79 5.62 -21.13 -10.75
C ASP A 79 4.92 -21.76 -9.55
N SER A 80 4.86 -23.09 -9.51
CA SER A 80 4.21 -23.86 -8.42
C SER A 80 4.76 -23.56 -7.01
N LYS A 81 5.96 -22.96 -6.91
CA LYS A 81 6.55 -22.56 -5.63
C LYS A 81 5.96 -21.24 -5.10
N ILE A 82 5.37 -20.43 -5.97
CA ILE A 82 4.78 -19.13 -5.60
C ILE A 82 3.30 -19.32 -5.30
N VAL A 83 2.89 -18.82 -4.14
CA VAL A 83 1.51 -18.97 -3.63
C VAL A 83 0.89 -17.61 -3.35
N TYR A 84 1.66 -16.66 -2.81
CA TYR A 84 1.16 -15.30 -2.60
C TYR A 84 2.27 -14.26 -2.76
N SER A 85 1.87 -13.01 -2.99
CA SER A 85 2.77 -11.87 -3.08
C SER A 85 2.53 -10.89 -1.93
N LYS A 86 3.56 -10.12 -1.59
CA LYS A 86 3.48 -8.91 -0.76
C LYS A 86 4.07 -7.75 -1.54
N CYS A 87 3.25 -6.74 -1.78
CA CYS A 87 3.60 -5.49 -2.44
C CYS A 87 3.38 -4.31 -1.48
N PRO A 88 3.87 -3.11 -1.80
CA PRO A 88 3.62 -1.91 -0.98
C PRO A 88 2.12 -1.62 -0.79
N LEU A 89 1.32 -2.02 -1.77
CA LEU A 89 -0.12 -1.89 -1.82
C LEU A 89 -0.78 -3.27 -1.63
N SER A 90 -1.91 -3.34 -0.91
CA SER A 90 -2.56 -4.62 -0.56
C SER A 90 -4.01 -4.76 -1.02
N GLU A 91 -4.74 -3.66 -1.21
CA GLU A 91 -6.20 -3.70 -1.49
C GLU A 91 -6.54 -3.31 -2.93
N GLY A 92 -7.68 -3.73 -3.46
CA GLY A 92 -8.14 -3.32 -4.79
C GLY A 92 -7.52 -4.07 -5.97
N ASN A 93 -7.94 -3.70 -7.18
CA ASN A 93 -7.59 -4.43 -8.40
C ASN A 93 -6.17 -4.11 -8.88
N ARG A 94 -5.44 -5.14 -9.32
CA ARG A 94 -4.11 -5.00 -9.91
C ARG A 94 -4.14 -4.33 -11.28
N VAL A 95 -5.15 -4.65 -12.09
CA VAL A 95 -5.40 -4.02 -13.39
C VAL A 95 -6.79 -3.44 -13.35
N ILE A 96 -6.91 -2.16 -13.70
CA ILE A 96 -8.20 -1.47 -13.78
C ILE A 96 -8.38 -1.04 -15.24
N GLU A 97 -9.38 -1.61 -15.89
CA GLU A 97 -9.84 -1.25 -17.23
C GLU A 97 -11.05 -0.31 -17.10
N ASN A 98 -11.21 0.66 -18.00
CA ASN A 98 -12.23 1.72 -17.93
C ASN A 98 -12.06 2.64 -16.71
N ILE A 99 -10.98 3.41 -16.74
CA ILE A 99 -10.66 4.35 -15.67
C ILE A 99 -11.65 5.51 -15.73
N GLU A 100 -12.32 5.79 -14.61
CA GLU A 100 -13.12 7.02 -14.43
C GLU A 100 -12.25 8.27 -14.64
N CYS A 101 -12.83 9.48 -14.54
CA CYS A 101 -12.06 10.73 -14.65
C CYS A 101 -10.92 10.79 -13.60
N THR A 102 -9.72 10.39 -14.02
CA THR A 102 -8.50 10.33 -13.20
C THR A 102 -7.39 11.05 -13.95
N SER A 103 -6.53 11.78 -13.24
CA SER A 103 -5.32 12.39 -13.78
C SER A 103 -4.10 11.80 -13.10
N CYS A 104 -2.89 12.11 -13.60
CA CYS A 104 -1.65 11.74 -12.92
C CYS A 104 -1.57 12.29 -11.49
N CYS A 105 -2.24 13.42 -11.23
CA CYS A 105 -2.25 14.05 -9.92
C CYS A 105 -3.18 13.30 -8.95
N THR A 106 -4.40 12.98 -9.40
CA THR A 106 -5.39 12.29 -8.56
C THR A 106 -5.15 10.79 -8.46
N GLY A 107 -4.41 10.21 -9.40
CA GLY A 107 -4.02 8.81 -9.41
C GLY A 107 -3.13 8.43 -8.24
N TYR A 108 -3.20 7.16 -7.83
CA TYR A 108 -2.49 6.68 -6.65
C TYR A 108 -1.01 6.40 -6.92
N LYS A 109 -0.17 6.77 -5.97
CA LYS A 109 1.26 6.47 -5.98
C LYS A 109 1.48 4.96 -5.98
N GLY A 110 2.38 4.47 -6.83
CA GLY A 110 2.54 3.05 -7.11
C GLY A 110 1.53 2.46 -8.10
N CYS A 111 0.61 3.26 -8.65
CA CYS A 111 -0.19 2.91 -9.82
C CYS A 111 0.33 3.61 -11.08
N TYR A 112 0.35 2.88 -12.18
CA TYR A 112 0.97 3.26 -13.45
C TYR A 112 -0.09 3.31 -14.54
N TYR A 113 -0.30 4.49 -15.12
CA TYR A 113 -1.39 4.80 -16.03
C TYR A 113 -0.90 4.75 -17.48
N PHE A 114 -1.69 4.13 -18.35
CA PHE A 114 -1.37 3.92 -19.77
C PHE A 114 -2.43 4.56 -20.66
N ASP A 115 -2.01 5.08 -21.81
CA ASP A 115 -2.91 5.62 -22.84
C ASP A 115 -3.57 4.51 -23.68
N LEU A 116 -4.39 4.91 -24.65
CA LEU A 116 -5.08 4.00 -25.57
C LEU A 116 -4.13 3.18 -26.46
N ASP A 117 -2.90 3.65 -26.67
CA ASP A 117 -1.87 2.96 -27.44
C ASP A 117 -1.05 2.00 -26.57
N GLY A 118 -1.36 1.90 -25.28
CA GLY A 118 -0.64 1.06 -24.31
C GLY A 118 0.71 1.65 -23.90
N LYS A 119 0.95 2.94 -24.13
CA LYS A 119 2.16 3.64 -23.71
C LYS A 119 2.00 4.19 -22.30
N PHE A 120 3.03 4.00 -21.48
CA PHE A 120 3.07 4.56 -20.13
C PHE A 120 3.04 6.08 -20.17
N VAL A 121 2.09 6.68 -19.44
CA VAL A 121 1.94 8.12 -19.33
C VAL A 121 2.54 8.64 -18.03
N CYS A 122 2.12 8.09 -16.89
CA CYS A 122 2.56 8.57 -15.59
C CYS A 122 2.32 7.57 -14.46
N GLU A 123 3.07 7.75 -13.37
CA GLU A 123 2.75 7.17 -12.08
C GLU A 123 1.90 8.17 -11.30
N GLY A 124 0.88 7.68 -10.59
CA GLY A 124 0.04 8.52 -9.75
C GLY A 124 0.84 9.21 -8.65
N LYS A 125 0.36 10.36 -8.18
CA LYS A 125 1.06 11.15 -7.16
C LYS A 125 0.39 11.11 -5.80
N ARG A 126 -0.91 10.82 -5.74
CA ARG A 126 -1.71 10.85 -4.51
C ARG A 126 -1.41 9.63 -3.65
N SER A 127 -1.29 9.78 -2.33
CA SER A 127 -1.33 8.59 -1.48
C SER A 127 -2.70 7.92 -1.56
N GLU A 128 -2.68 6.59 -1.60
CA GLU A 128 -3.92 5.84 -1.52
C GLU A 128 -4.48 5.92 -0.09
N PRO A 129 -5.78 6.21 0.07
CA PRO A 129 -6.40 6.23 1.38
C PRO A 129 -6.32 4.82 1.98
N LYS A 130 -5.71 4.71 3.17
CA LYS A 130 -5.73 3.45 3.93
C LYS A 130 -7.12 3.25 4.48
N ILE A 131 -7.88 2.35 3.86
CA ILE A 131 -9.16 1.92 4.40
C ILE A 131 -8.89 1.00 5.59
N CYS A 132 -8.97 1.56 6.78
CA CYS A 132 -8.82 0.80 8.01
C CYS A 132 -10.15 0.13 8.35
N THR A 133 -10.16 -1.20 8.45
CA THR A 133 -11.32 -1.90 9.03
C THR A 133 -11.48 -1.49 10.49
N GLN A 134 -12.72 -1.40 10.97
CA GLN A 134 -13.00 -1.18 12.40
C GLN A 134 -12.88 -2.47 13.24
N GLN A 135 -12.29 -3.51 12.67
CA GLN A 135 -12.12 -4.79 13.36
C GLN A 135 -11.08 -4.64 14.46
N CYS A 136 -11.44 -5.01 15.69
CA CYS A 136 -10.54 -5.00 16.82
C CYS A 136 -9.42 -6.03 16.61
N ASP A 137 -8.17 -5.66 16.90
CA ASP A 137 -7.08 -6.63 16.94
C ASP A 137 -7.08 -7.31 18.32
N PRO A 138 -7.40 -8.61 18.43
CA PRO A 138 -7.49 -9.31 19.72
C PRO A 138 -6.13 -9.41 20.43
N LYS A 139 -5.02 -9.11 19.75
CA LYS A 139 -3.69 -9.09 20.35
C LYS A 139 -3.44 -7.83 21.17
N VAL A 140 -4.19 -6.76 20.93
CA VAL A 140 -4.01 -5.47 21.60
C VAL A 140 -4.59 -5.56 23.01
N ALA A 141 -3.71 -5.46 24.02
CA ALA A 141 -4.08 -5.52 25.42
C ALA A 141 -4.31 -4.13 26.03
N TYR A 142 -3.42 -3.18 25.71
CA TYR A 142 -3.52 -1.80 26.18
C TYR A 142 -2.85 -0.83 25.20
N MET A 143 -3.16 0.46 25.33
CA MET A 143 -2.49 1.51 24.56
C MET A 143 -2.00 2.65 25.46
N ILE A 144 -0.96 3.35 25.01
CA ILE A 144 -0.41 4.54 25.65
C ILE A 144 -0.43 5.68 24.63
N CYS A 145 -1.10 6.78 24.97
CA CYS A 145 -1.20 7.97 24.12
C CYS A 145 -0.51 9.17 24.80
N PRO A 146 0.17 10.05 24.04
CA PRO A 146 0.81 11.24 24.60
C PRO A 146 -0.18 12.16 25.33
N SER A 147 -1.42 12.22 24.84
CA SER A 147 -2.50 13.04 25.40
C SER A 147 -3.00 12.60 26.78
N SER A 148 -2.69 11.38 27.21
CA SER A 148 -3.24 10.78 28.45
C SER A 148 -2.21 10.73 29.59
N GLY A 149 -1.02 11.32 29.39
CA GLY A 149 0.16 10.99 30.19
C GLY A 149 0.49 9.50 30.06
N SER A 150 1.49 8.99 30.77
CA SER A 150 1.91 7.58 30.71
C SER A 150 0.87 6.55 31.21
N THR A 151 -0.40 6.95 31.32
CA THR A 151 -1.53 6.15 31.76
C THR A 151 -1.84 5.07 30.72
N LYS A 152 -1.76 3.80 31.15
CA LYS A 152 -2.21 2.66 30.35
C LYS A 152 -3.73 2.67 30.29
N LEU A 153 -4.29 2.89 29.10
CA LEU A 153 -5.73 2.73 28.89
C LEU A 153 -5.99 1.21 28.80
N LEU A 154 -6.65 0.65 29.81
CA LEU A 154 -6.86 -0.79 29.99
C LEU A 154 -8.30 -1.23 29.65
N THR A 155 -9.22 -0.30 29.43
CA THR A 155 -10.65 -0.59 29.26
C THR A 155 -11.05 -0.61 27.79
N GLN A 156 -11.26 -1.82 27.27
CA GLN A 156 -11.95 -2.14 26.00
C GLN A 156 -11.50 -1.35 24.77
N ILE A 157 -10.23 -1.50 24.42
CA ILE A 157 -9.69 -0.93 23.20
C ILE A 157 -10.07 -1.82 22.02
N CYS A 158 -11.21 -1.55 21.39
CA CYS A 158 -11.44 -2.04 20.03
C CYS A 158 -10.68 -1.15 19.04
N VAL A 159 -9.37 -1.38 18.93
CA VAL A 159 -8.55 -0.72 17.91
C VAL A 159 -7.62 -1.73 17.26
N ASN A 160 -7.15 -1.38 16.08
CA ASN A 160 -6.05 -2.05 15.43
C ASN A 160 -4.99 -1.00 15.08
N CYS A 161 -3.86 -1.44 14.56
CA CYS A 161 -2.77 -0.55 14.19
C CYS A 161 -3.14 0.50 13.15
N CYS A 162 -4.17 0.25 12.34
CA CYS A 162 -4.66 1.17 11.32
C CYS A 162 -5.59 2.23 11.93
N THR A 163 -6.46 1.85 12.87
CA THR A 163 -7.42 2.77 13.50
C THR A 163 -6.86 3.54 14.70
N ALA A 164 -5.71 3.12 15.22
CA ALA A 164 -4.97 3.76 16.30
C ALA A 164 -4.77 5.26 16.07
N LYS A 165 -5.03 6.07 17.10
CA LYS A 165 -4.80 7.52 17.06
C LYS A 165 -3.30 7.82 16.86
N ALA A 166 -3.02 8.93 16.19
CA ALA A 166 -1.65 9.38 15.92
C ALA A 166 -0.81 9.39 17.20
N SER A 167 0.40 8.85 17.10
CA SER A 167 1.38 8.78 18.19
C SER A 167 1.00 7.90 19.38
N CYS A 168 -0.14 7.20 19.34
CA CYS A 168 -0.47 6.21 20.37
C CYS A 168 0.22 4.88 20.11
N LYS A 169 0.83 4.30 21.14
CA LYS A 169 1.51 3.00 21.07
C LYS A 169 0.57 1.90 21.56
N LEU A 170 0.40 0.84 20.78
CA LEU A 170 -0.40 -0.33 21.12
C LEU A 170 0.51 -1.46 21.59
N TYR A 171 0.12 -2.13 22.67
CA TYR A 171 0.91 -3.18 23.29
C TYR A 171 0.13 -4.49 23.37
N GLY A 172 0.86 -5.60 23.26
CA GLY A 172 0.36 -6.94 23.48
C GLY A 172 0.19 -7.29 24.96
N HIS A 173 -0.43 -8.45 25.23
CA HIS A 173 -0.54 -9.00 26.59
C HIS A 173 0.81 -9.34 27.22
N ASP A 174 1.82 -9.62 26.39
CA ASP A 174 3.21 -9.85 26.77
C ASP A 174 4.00 -8.55 26.97
N GLY A 175 3.37 -7.38 26.79
CA GLY A 175 4.01 -6.07 26.86
C GLY A 175 4.82 -5.69 25.61
N SER A 176 4.79 -6.49 24.54
CA SER A 176 5.46 -6.17 23.28
C SER A 176 4.80 -4.99 22.58
N LEU A 177 5.58 -4.13 21.93
CA LEU A 177 5.05 -3.05 21.10
C LEU A 177 4.53 -3.65 19.79
N LEU A 178 3.22 -3.58 19.56
CA LEU A 178 2.60 -4.05 18.33
C LEU A 178 2.75 -3.01 17.22
N CYS A 179 2.47 -1.74 17.52
CA CYS A 179 2.56 -0.64 16.56
C CYS A 179 2.40 0.73 17.22
N THR A 180 2.74 1.77 16.46
CA THR A 180 2.43 3.16 16.79
C THR A 180 1.43 3.70 15.77
N GLY A 181 0.33 4.26 16.26
CA GLY A 181 -0.71 4.86 15.43
C GLY A 181 -0.18 6.01 14.60
N LYS A 182 -0.59 6.05 13.34
CA LYS A 182 -0.19 7.06 12.37
C LYS A 182 -1.27 8.13 12.24
N PRO A 183 -0.94 9.37 11.90
CA PRO A 183 -1.94 10.37 11.57
C PRO A 183 -2.87 9.83 10.47
N LYS A 184 -4.18 9.89 10.72
CA LYS A 184 -5.20 9.58 9.71
C LYS A 184 -5.23 10.75 8.74
N ILE A 185 -4.88 10.47 7.48
CA ILE A 185 -5.09 11.40 6.37
C ILE A 185 -6.61 11.33 6.09
N HIS A 186 -7.34 12.35 6.50
CA HIS A 186 -8.76 12.53 6.18
C HIS A 186 -8.90 13.28 4.87
#